data_AF-A0A098E797-F1
#
_entry.id   AF-A0A098E797-F1
#
_cell.length_a   1.000
_cell.length_b   1.000
_cell.length_c   1.000
_cell.angle_alpha   90.00
_cell.angle_beta   90.00
_cell.angle_gamma   90.00
#
_symmetry.space_group_name_H-M   'P 1'
#
loop_
_entity.id
_entity.type
_entity.pdbx_description
1 polymer ?
#
loop_
_entity_poly.entity_id
_entity_poly.type
_entity_poly.pdbx_seq_one_letter_code
_entity_poly.pdbx_strand_id
1 'polypeptide(L)'
;MNTAEKFEKDIEFFDRESEKQEIMSILRAKPQLINFIYGPINSGKTSLIMNLIDDLPKDYVVFYINLRETVIASYHDFLEVIFEVKYEGILTKIKRFLGIQGDTFNDVISDIGKTQGIPIPKGIFSMIFKEEKPKNAFKYILKIIYGVRKKGKIPVFIIDELQKIGDVKVDSYLIYDVFNFFIRLTKELHLCHVFALSSDSLFIEKVYNEAILKDRCRYLLIDNFDEETTKKFLKRSNFSDDEQENTRKNIGGKPAHLIRIIDAKNRGKEVMDEIKMMLESRKKEINDTLRKLKRFGSEITYNEVPYKVDYNDALSTLKMFGERDEISADEIDEVIKIYLVKNNVLFADCKNEMIKLQSKLDSITVREILKEI
;
A
#
# COMPACT_ATOMS: atom_id res chain seq x y z
N MET A 1 -8.97 -5.52 -16.61
CA MET A 1 -7.78 -6.37 -16.35
C MET A 1 -8.11 -7.81 -16.67
N ASN A 2 -7.50 -8.33 -17.74
CA ASN A 2 -7.31 -9.76 -17.95
C ASN A 2 -6.33 -9.90 -19.13
N THR A 3 -5.05 -9.78 -18.84
CA THR A 3 -4.04 -10.55 -19.59
C THR A 3 -3.79 -11.77 -18.73
N ALA A 4 -4.74 -12.70 -18.75
CA ALA A 4 -4.59 -14.02 -18.15
C ALA A 4 -3.65 -14.85 -19.04
N GLU A 5 -2.40 -14.42 -19.18
CA GLU A 5 -1.34 -15.36 -19.44
C GLU A 5 -1.10 -16.09 -18.11
N LYS A 6 -1.67 -17.28 -17.99
CA LYS A 6 -1.28 -18.19 -16.91
C LYS A 6 0.17 -18.57 -17.16
N PHE A 7 1.07 -17.94 -16.42
CA PHE A 7 2.46 -18.35 -16.39
C PHE A 7 2.54 -19.80 -15.92
N GLU A 8 3.47 -20.59 -16.46
CA GLU A 8 3.66 -22.00 -16.11
C GLU A 8 3.88 -22.23 -14.59
N LYS A 9 4.24 -21.17 -13.85
CA LYS A 9 4.50 -21.18 -12.41
C LYS A 9 3.81 -20.00 -11.71
N ASP A 10 2.50 -19.93 -11.78
CA ASP A 10 1.72 -18.95 -11.02
C ASP A 10 1.41 -19.49 -9.60
N ILE A 11 1.70 -18.70 -8.57
CA ILE A 11 1.37 -19.06 -7.18
C ILE A 11 0.00 -18.44 -6.87
N GLU A 12 -0.99 -19.29 -6.66
CA GLU A 12 -2.35 -18.85 -6.34
C GLU A 12 -2.40 -17.97 -5.09
N PHE A 13 -3.28 -16.97 -5.11
CA PHE A 13 -3.57 -16.15 -3.95
C PHE A 13 -4.03 -17.02 -2.76
N PHE A 14 -3.53 -16.72 -1.56
CA PHE A 14 -3.71 -17.55 -0.38
C PHE A 14 -4.18 -16.75 0.84
N ASP A 15 -5.20 -17.28 1.52
CA ASP A 15 -5.78 -16.77 2.77
C ASP A 15 -6.27 -15.31 2.65
N ARG A 16 -6.21 -14.51 3.72
CA ARG A 16 -6.72 -13.15 3.86
C ARG A 16 -8.24 -13.02 3.92
N GLU A 17 -8.94 -14.09 4.31
CA GLU A 17 -10.40 -14.09 4.34
C GLU A 17 -10.97 -13.12 5.38
N SER A 18 -10.29 -12.94 6.51
CA SER A 18 -10.72 -11.98 7.54
C SER A 18 -10.62 -10.54 7.04
N GLU A 19 -9.53 -10.20 6.36
CA GLU A 19 -9.27 -8.88 5.82
C GLU A 19 -10.21 -8.57 4.65
N LYS A 20 -10.47 -9.56 3.78
CA LYS A 20 -11.51 -9.46 2.74
C LYS A 20 -12.89 -9.22 3.34
N GLN A 21 -13.26 -9.98 4.37
CA GLN A 21 -14.57 -9.83 5.04
C GLN A 21 -14.72 -8.44 5.65
N GLU A 22 -13.67 -7.91 6.28
CA GLU A 22 -13.68 -6.55 6.81
C GLU A 22 -13.87 -5.50 5.70
N ILE A 23 -13.11 -5.60 4.59
CA ILE A 23 -13.24 -4.67 3.46
C ILE A 23 -14.64 -4.78 2.83
N MET A 24 -15.17 -6.00 2.68
CA MET A 24 -16.54 -6.22 2.18
C MET A 24 -17.61 -5.66 3.11
N SER A 25 -17.40 -5.74 4.43
CA SER A 25 -18.29 -5.10 5.42
C SER A 25 -18.32 -3.58 5.22
N ILE A 26 -17.15 -2.96 5.01
CA ILE A 26 -17.03 -1.52 4.70
C ILE A 26 -17.77 -1.17 3.41
N LEU A 27 -17.59 -1.97 2.35
CA LEU A 27 -18.21 -1.75 1.04
C LEU A 27 -19.74 -1.90 1.04
N ARG A 28 -20.30 -2.70 1.96
CA ARG A 28 -21.75 -2.88 2.13
C ARG A 28 -22.41 -1.73 2.90
N ALA A 29 -21.63 -0.97 3.67
CA ALA A 29 -22.13 0.17 4.40
C ALA A 29 -22.23 1.44 3.52
N LYS A 30 -22.89 2.48 4.03
CA LYS A 30 -22.81 3.82 3.40
C LYS A 30 -21.36 4.33 3.52
N PRO A 31 -20.75 4.92 2.48
CA PRO A 31 -19.43 5.54 2.64
C PRO A 31 -19.46 6.60 3.74
N GLN A 32 -18.51 6.57 4.67
CA GLN A 32 -18.41 7.53 5.78
C GLN A 32 -16.97 7.97 6.05
N LEU A 33 -16.01 7.10 5.78
CA LEU A 33 -14.61 7.25 6.17
C LEU A 33 -13.69 7.02 4.96
N ILE A 34 -12.51 7.63 5.02
CA ILE A 34 -11.36 7.22 4.21
C ILE A 34 -10.76 5.96 4.84
N ASN A 35 -10.56 4.91 4.07
CA ASN A 35 -10.05 3.64 4.59
C ASN A 35 -8.58 3.48 4.20
N PHE A 36 -7.68 3.72 5.13
CA PHE A 36 -6.25 3.47 4.95
C PHE A 36 -5.96 1.98 5.13
N ILE A 37 -5.22 1.40 4.19
CA ILE A 37 -4.72 0.03 4.25
C ILE A 37 -3.20 0.12 4.29
N TYR A 38 -2.62 -0.26 5.43
CA TYR A 38 -1.19 -0.13 5.66
C TYR A 38 -0.60 -1.41 6.24
N GLY A 39 0.72 -1.51 6.27
CA GLY A 39 1.42 -2.68 6.76
C GLY A 39 2.84 -2.79 6.20
N PRO A 40 3.64 -3.73 6.69
CA PRO A 40 5.03 -3.93 6.25
C PRO A 40 5.15 -4.02 4.73
N ILE A 41 6.31 -3.60 4.19
CA ILE A 41 6.58 -3.79 2.77
C ILE A 41 6.52 -5.27 2.43
N ASN A 42 5.90 -5.61 1.30
CA ASN A 42 5.75 -6.99 0.82
C ASN A 42 4.89 -7.91 1.72
N SER A 43 3.96 -7.34 2.50
CA SER A 43 2.94 -8.09 3.26
C SER A 43 1.74 -8.58 2.43
N GLY A 44 1.66 -8.21 1.15
CA GLY A 44 0.60 -8.65 0.23
C GLY A 44 -0.61 -7.72 0.11
N LYS A 45 -0.51 -6.46 0.55
CA LYS A 45 -1.58 -5.43 0.44
C LYS A 45 -2.18 -5.30 -0.96
N THR A 46 -1.34 -5.02 -1.96
CA THR A 46 -1.77 -4.87 -3.36
C THR A 46 -2.38 -6.17 -3.87
N SER A 47 -1.77 -7.33 -3.59
CA SER A 47 -2.31 -8.64 -3.98
C SER A 47 -3.70 -8.92 -3.38
N LEU A 48 -3.91 -8.58 -2.11
CA LEU A 48 -5.20 -8.68 -1.43
C LEU A 48 -6.25 -7.82 -2.13
N ILE A 49 -5.92 -6.55 -2.42
CA ILE A 49 -6.86 -5.62 -3.05
C ILE A 49 -7.16 -6.03 -4.49
N MET A 50 -6.16 -6.46 -5.26
CA MET A 50 -6.36 -6.96 -6.61
C MET A 50 -7.27 -8.20 -6.63
N ASN A 51 -7.01 -9.17 -5.76
CA ASN A 51 -7.84 -10.36 -5.64
C ASN A 51 -9.29 -10.02 -5.22
N LEU A 52 -9.44 -9.12 -4.24
CA LEU A 52 -10.76 -8.63 -3.84
C LEU A 52 -11.49 -7.95 -5.00
N ILE A 53 -10.82 -7.07 -5.75
CA ILE A 53 -11.39 -6.38 -6.91
C ILE A 53 -11.90 -7.39 -7.92
N ASP A 54 -11.17 -8.47 -8.19
CA ASP A 54 -11.58 -9.53 -9.11
C ASP A 54 -12.86 -10.24 -8.64
N ASP A 55 -13.01 -10.45 -7.34
CA ASP A 55 -14.16 -11.09 -6.72
C ASP A 55 -15.37 -10.13 -6.48
N LEU A 56 -15.19 -8.82 -6.65
CA LEU A 56 -16.28 -7.85 -6.42
C LEU A 56 -17.47 -8.10 -7.36
N PRO A 57 -18.72 -8.02 -6.85
CA PRO A 57 -19.89 -8.16 -7.70
C PRO A 57 -20.02 -7.01 -8.72
N LYS A 58 -20.76 -7.28 -9.80
CA LYS A 58 -20.86 -6.38 -10.98
C LYS A 58 -21.55 -5.03 -10.71
N ASP A 59 -22.12 -4.83 -9.53
CA ASP A 59 -22.69 -3.57 -9.08
C ASP A 59 -21.63 -2.58 -8.59
N TYR A 60 -20.42 -3.06 -8.27
CA TYR A 60 -19.27 -2.21 -7.95
C TYR A 60 -18.55 -1.76 -9.23
N VAL A 61 -18.13 -0.49 -9.23
CA VAL A 61 -17.28 0.10 -10.28
C VAL A 61 -16.01 0.60 -9.61
N VAL A 62 -14.89 -0.03 -9.95
CA VAL A 62 -13.60 0.24 -9.32
C VAL A 62 -12.76 1.17 -10.19
N PHE A 63 -12.34 2.29 -9.61
CA PHE A 63 -11.27 3.15 -10.11
C PHE A 63 -10.01 2.85 -9.31
N TYR A 64 -9.08 2.10 -9.91
CA TYR A 64 -7.81 1.75 -9.26
C TYR A 64 -6.68 2.61 -9.84
N ILE A 65 -5.98 3.34 -8.98
CA ILE A 65 -4.90 4.25 -9.35
C ILE A 65 -3.64 3.79 -8.62
N ASN A 66 -2.59 3.47 -9.36
CA ASN A 66 -1.31 3.08 -8.78
C ASN A 66 -0.26 4.19 -8.98
N LEU A 67 0.10 4.88 -7.89
CA LEU A 67 1.08 5.96 -7.95
C LEU A 67 2.54 5.46 -8.09
N ARG A 68 2.76 4.14 -8.14
CA ARG A 68 4.08 3.54 -8.34
C ARG A 68 4.52 3.53 -9.81
N GLU A 69 3.60 3.67 -10.76
CA GLU A 69 3.87 3.44 -12.19
C GLU A 69 4.84 4.47 -12.79
N THR A 70 4.81 5.71 -12.30
CA THR A 70 5.69 6.78 -12.77
C THR A 70 6.21 7.61 -11.59
N VAL A 71 7.28 8.37 -11.85
CA VAL A 71 7.75 9.37 -10.89
C VAL A 71 6.78 10.54 -10.90
N ILE A 72 6.27 10.93 -9.73
CA ILE A 72 5.36 12.07 -9.58
C ILE A 72 6.12 13.20 -8.89
N ALA A 73 6.64 14.13 -9.69
CA ALA A 73 7.37 15.31 -9.19
C ALA A 73 6.51 16.58 -9.19
N SER A 74 5.42 16.58 -9.96
CA SER A 74 4.55 17.73 -10.16
C SER A 74 3.06 17.33 -10.17
N TYR A 75 2.19 18.34 -10.11
CA TYR A 75 0.75 18.14 -10.28
C TYR A 75 0.39 17.60 -11.67
N HIS A 76 1.16 17.95 -12.71
CA HIS A 76 0.96 17.41 -14.05
C HIS A 76 1.22 15.91 -14.10
N ASP A 77 2.31 15.45 -13.49
CA ASP A 77 2.62 14.02 -13.42
C ASP A 77 1.51 13.27 -12.67
N PHE A 78 0.97 13.88 -11.61
CA PHE A 78 -0.19 13.32 -10.91
C PHE A 78 -1.42 13.22 -11.82
N LEU A 79 -1.70 14.25 -12.61
CA LEU A 79 -2.81 14.22 -13.57
C LEU A 79 -2.67 13.10 -14.61
N GLU A 80 -1.46 12.87 -15.11
CA GLU A 80 -1.18 11.81 -16.07
C GLU A 80 -1.40 10.41 -15.48
N VAL A 81 -1.10 10.23 -14.18
CA VAL A 81 -1.31 8.94 -13.49
C VAL A 81 -2.78 8.69 -13.15
N ILE A 82 -3.51 9.69 -12.68
CA ILE A 82 -4.91 9.48 -12.26
C ILE A 82 -5.86 9.30 -13.45
N PHE A 83 -5.53 9.86 -14.61
CA PHE A 83 -6.42 9.92 -15.76
C PHE A 83 -5.96 9.01 -16.90
N GLU A 84 -6.85 8.11 -17.31
CA GLU A 84 -6.67 7.30 -18.51
C GLU A 84 -7.25 8.06 -19.71
N VAL A 85 -6.38 8.67 -20.53
CA VAL A 85 -6.81 9.45 -21.70
C VAL A 85 -7.37 8.51 -22.78
N LYS A 86 -8.64 8.71 -23.13
CA LYS A 86 -9.35 7.92 -24.14
C LYS A 86 -9.62 8.74 -25.40
N TYR A 87 -9.57 8.09 -26.57
CA TYR A 87 -9.85 8.68 -27.88
C TYR A 87 -11.33 9.06 -28.08
N GLU A 88 -11.62 9.86 -29.12
CA GLU A 88 -12.90 10.55 -29.34
C GLU A 88 -14.15 9.64 -29.35
N GLY A 89 -14.05 8.37 -29.74
CA GLY A 89 -15.18 7.43 -29.67
C GLY A 89 -15.72 7.19 -28.24
N ILE A 90 -14.84 7.27 -27.23
CA ILE A 90 -15.22 7.17 -25.82
C ILE A 90 -15.80 8.49 -25.30
N LEU A 91 -15.48 9.61 -25.95
CA LEU A 91 -16.03 10.94 -25.63
C LEU A 91 -17.56 10.95 -25.78
N THR A 92 -18.07 10.32 -26.83
CA THR A 92 -19.52 10.13 -27.07
C THR A 92 -20.16 9.24 -26.01
N LYS A 93 -19.47 8.14 -25.63
CA LYS A 93 -19.88 7.22 -24.55
C LYS A 93 -19.91 7.91 -23.18
N ILE A 94 -18.88 8.71 -22.84
CA ILE A 94 -18.80 9.47 -21.59
C ILE A 94 -19.85 10.59 -21.57
N LYS A 95 -20.08 11.28 -22.70
CA LYS A 95 -21.17 12.27 -22.82
C LYS A 95 -22.55 11.61 -22.59
N ARG A 96 -22.80 10.43 -23.18
CA ARG A 96 -24.01 9.63 -22.92
C ARG A 96 -24.10 9.19 -21.46
N PHE A 97 -22.99 8.73 -20.88
CA PHE A 97 -22.87 8.33 -19.47
C PHE A 97 -23.17 9.47 -18.49
N LEU A 98 -22.71 10.68 -18.78
CA LEU A 98 -22.97 11.89 -17.99
C LEU A 98 -24.36 12.49 -18.24
N GLY A 99 -25.19 11.87 -19.11
CA GLY A 99 -26.57 12.26 -19.39
C GLY A 99 -26.73 13.43 -20.36
N ILE A 100 -25.78 13.63 -21.29
CA ILE A 100 -25.77 14.77 -22.22
C ILE A 100 -26.56 14.48 -23.52
N GLN A 101 -26.74 13.22 -23.91
CA GLN A 101 -27.63 12.81 -25.01
C GLN A 101 -28.24 11.42 -24.71
N GLY A 102 -29.48 11.21 -25.17
CA GLY A 102 -30.36 10.09 -24.81
C GLY A 102 -29.89 8.67 -25.09
N ASP A 103 -30.75 7.75 -24.65
CA ASP A 103 -30.52 6.36 -24.29
C ASP A 103 -29.68 5.46 -25.20
N THR A 104 -28.62 4.89 -24.61
CA THR A 104 -28.28 3.44 -24.68
C THR A 104 -27.23 3.13 -23.60
N PHE A 105 -27.60 2.66 -22.42
CA PHE A 105 -26.84 3.01 -21.21
C PHE A 105 -25.81 1.98 -20.67
N ASN A 106 -25.72 0.78 -21.25
CA ASN A 106 -25.00 -0.36 -20.65
C ASN A 106 -23.52 -0.52 -21.07
N ASP A 107 -23.16 -0.25 -22.33
CA ASP A 107 -21.82 -0.57 -22.85
C ASP A 107 -20.67 0.19 -22.17
N VAL A 108 -20.94 1.40 -21.67
CA VAL A 108 -19.90 2.26 -21.05
C VAL A 108 -19.56 1.79 -19.64
N ILE A 109 -20.51 1.21 -18.90
CA ILE A 109 -20.21 0.70 -17.55
C ILE A 109 -19.47 -0.62 -17.63
N SER A 110 -19.79 -1.48 -18.61
CA SER A 110 -19.03 -2.71 -18.84
C SER A 110 -17.59 -2.40 -19.25
N ASP A 111 -17.37 -1.33 -20.04
CA ASP A 111 -16.03 -0.84 -20.38
C ASP A 111 -15.29 -0.21 -19.18
N ILE A 112 -16.02 0.43 -18.25
CA ILE A 112 -15.46 1.05 -17.02
C ILE A 112 -15.31 0.02 -15.87
N GLY A 113 -15.87 -1.19 -16.02
CA GLY A 113 -16.21 -2.09 -14.90
C GLY A 113 -15.10 -2.33 -13.88
N LYS A 114 -13.84 -2.33 -14.31
CA LYS A 114 -12.63 -2.29 -13.46
C LYS A 114 -11.52 -1.62 -14.27
N THR A 115 -11.36 -0.30 -14.19
CA THR A 115 -10.34 0.45 -14.96
C THR A 115 -9.11 0.80 -14.13
N GLN A 116 -7.96 0.81 -14.81
CA GLN A 116 -6.76 1.48 -14.34
C GLN A 116 -6.93 2.97 -14.63
N GLY A 117 -6.97 3.78 -13.59
CA GLY A 117 -7.23 5.22 -13.71
C GLY A 117 -8.68 5.58 -14.03
N ILE A 118 -8.89 6.88 -14.22
CA ILE A 118 -10.19 7.51 -14.45
C ILE A 118 -10.28 7.87 -15.93
N PRO A 119 -11.26 7.34 -16.68
CA PRO A 119 -11.35 7.63 -18.10
C PRO A 119 -11.63 9.10 -18.34
N ILE A 120 -10.85 9.74 -19.22
CA ILE A 120 -11.04 11.14 -19.60
C ILE A 120 -10.89 11.34 -21.11
N PRO A 121 -11.76 12.15 -21.73
CA PRO A 121 -11.56 12.61 -23.09
C PRO A 121 -10.31 13.47 -23.26
N LYS A 122 -9.55 13.26 -24.34
CA LYS A 122 -8.36 14.09 -24.67
C LYS A 122 -8.62 15.59 -24.61
N GLY A 123 -9.73 16.06 -25.20
CA GLY A 123 -10.06 17.49 -25.18
C GLY A 123 -10.32 18.06 -23.78
N ILE A 124 -10.98 17.29 -22.89
CA ILE A 124 -11.21 17.71 -21.50
C ILE A 124 -9.92 17.62 -20.69
N PHE A 125 -9.14 16.56 -20.90
CA PHE A 125 -7.83 16.41 -20.27
C PHE A 125 -6.95 17.61 -20.58
N SER A 126 -6.84 18.02 -21.85
CA SER A 126 -6.07 19.20 -22.25
C SER A 126 -6.55 20.50 -21.60
N MET A 127 -7.85 20.65 -21.30
CA MET A 127 -8.35 21.82 -20.56
C MET A 127 -7.94 21.78 -19.09
N ILE A 128 -8.16 20.63 -18.42
CA ILE A 128 -7.81 20.47 -17.00
C ILE A 128 -6.30 20.60 -16.78
N PHE A 129 -5.51 20.00 -17.68
CA PHE A 129 -4.06 20.05 -17.67
C PHE A 129 -3.55 21.50 -17.77
N LYS A 130 -4.10 22.31 -18.69
CA LYS A 130 -3.69 23.72 -18.86
C LYS A 130 -4.00 24.63 -17.67
N GLU A 131 -5.05 24.34 -16.91
CA GLU A 131 -5.50 25.22 -15.82
C GLU A 131 -4.75 25.01 -14.51
N GLU A 132 -3.99 23.89 -14.37
CA GLU A 132 -3.17 23.55 -13.18
C GLU A 132 -3.93 23.61 -11.83
N LYS A 133 -5.26 23.47 -11.86
CA LYS A 133 -6.11 23.57 -10.66
C LYS A 133 -6.65 22.20 -10.23
N PRO A 134 -6.23 21.65 -9.07
CA PRO A 134 -6.77 20.41 -8.48
C PRO A 134 -8.29 20.32 -8.52
N LYS A 135 -8.95 21.45 -8.20
CA LYS A 135 -10.41 21.56 -8.18
C LYS A 135 -11.09 21.15 -9.49
N ASN A 136 -10.46 21.38 -10.65
CA ASN A 136 -11.05 21.02 -11.94
C ASN A 136 -10.99 19.52 -12.20
N ALA A 137 -9.84 18.90 -11.90
CA ALA A 137 -9.70 17.45 -11.92
C ALA A 137 -10.71 16.80 -10.98
N PHE A 138 -10.78 17.26 -9.72
CA PHE A 138 -11.71 16.72 -8.73
C PHE A 138 -13.18 16.91 -9.10
N LYS A 139 -13.55 18.05 -9.69
CA LYS A 139 -14.90 18.26 -10.25
C LYS A 139 -15.22 17.26 -11.36
N TYR A 140 -14.26 16.95 -12.23
CA TYR A 140 -14.45 15.98 -13.28
C TYR A 140 -14.65 14.57 -12.71
N ILE A 141 -13.78 14.15 -11.79
CA ILE A 141 -13.89 12.85 -11.10
C ILE A 141 -15.25 12.74 -10.39
N LEU A 142 -15.67 13.79 -9.68
CA LEU A 142 -16.97 13.83 -9.02
C LEU A 142 -18.14 13.66 -9.99
N LYS A 143 -18.08 14.25 -11.19
CA LYS A 143 -19.11 14.05 -12.23
C LYS A 143 -19.18 12.58 -12.68
N ILE A 144 -18.02 11.94 -12.85
CA ILE A 144 -17.96 10.51 -13.20
C ILE A 144 -18.59 9.66 -12.08
N ILE A 145 -18.22 9.91 -10.82
CA ILE A 145 -18.77 9.21 -9.65
C ILE A 145 -20.29 9.41 -9.54
N TYR A 146 -20.80 10.62 -9.76
CA TYR A 146 -22.25 10.86 -9.82
C TYR A 146 -22.92 10.06 -10.94
N GLY A 147 -22.30 9.98 -12.12
CA GLY A 147 -22.77 9.16 -13.22
C GLY A 147 -22.86 7.67 -12.85
N VAL A 148 -21.88 7.14 -12.11
CA VAL A 148 -21.91 5.75 -11.60
C VAL A 148 -23.11 5.57 -10.66
N ARG A 149 -23.26 6.46 -9.67
CA ARG A 149 -24.35 6.39 -8.68
C ARG A 149 -25.74 6.52 -9.28
N LYS A 150 -25.94 7.43 -10.25
CA LYS A 150 -27.22 7.60 -10.97
C LYS A 150 -27.68 6.31 -11.67
N LYS A 151 -26.76 5.41 -11.98
CA LYS A 151 -27.05 4.11 -12.60
C LYS A 151 -27.23 2.98 -11.59
N GLY A 152 -27.36 3.30 -10.30
CA GLY A 152 -27.54 2.31 -9.23
C GLY A 152 -26.28 1.50 -8.92
N LYS A 153 -25.10 1.94 -9.38
CA LYS A 153 -23.81 1.27 -9.13
C LYS A 153 -23.07 1.90 -7.95
N ILE A 154 -22.17 1.14 -7.33
CA ILE A 154 -21.38 1.53 -6.17
C ILE A 154 -19.95 1.85 -6.62
N PRO A 155 -19.52 3.13 -6.65
CA PRO A 155 -18.16 3.47 -7.01
C PRO A 155 -17.21 3.21 -5.84
N VAL A 156 -16.06 2.61 -6.16
CA VAL A 156 -14.94 2.37 -5.25
C VAL A 156 -13.71 3.03 -5.86
N PHE A 157 -13.08 3.92 -5.09
CA PHE A 157 -11.88 4.66 -5.49
C PHE A 157 -10.71 4.16 -4.68
N ILE A 158 -9.72 3.57 -5.34
CA ILE A 158 -8.57 2.95 -4.70
C ILE A 158 -7.32 3.66 -5.20
N ILE A 159 -6.52 4.17 -4.28
CA ILE A 159 -5.23 4.80 -4.57
C ILE A 159 -4.12 4.01 -3.86
N ASP A 160 -3.22 3.40 -4.64
CA ASP A 160 -2.07 2.66 -4.14
C ASP A 160 -0.83 3.56 -4.10
N GLU A 161 -0.01 3.35 -3.08
CA GLU A 161 1.22 4.12 -2.78
C GLU A 161 0.97 5.63 -2.62
N LEU A 162 -0.07 6.01 -1.87
CA LEU A 162 -0.49 7.40 -1.69
C LEU A 162 0.64 8.34 -1.22
N GLN A 163 1.62 7.85 -0.47
CA GLN A 163 2.74 8.65 0.02
C GLN A 163 3.59 9.27 -1.10
N LYS A 164 3.50 8.75 -2.34
CA LYS A 164 4.21 9.28 -3.52
C LYS A 164 3.87 10.73 -3.85
N ILE A 165 2.70 11.22 -3.43
CA ILE A 165 2.29 12.61 -3.63
C ILE A 165 2.47 13.49 -2.38
N GLY A 166 3.12 12.97 -1.33
CA GLY A 166 3.30 13.67 -0.06
C GLY A 166 4.06 14.99 -0.19
N ASP A 167 5.03 15.04 -1.11
CA ASP A 167 5.90 16.22 -1.32
C ASP A 167 5.51 17.08 -2.53
N VAL A 168 4.47 16.69 -3.28
CA VAL A 168 4.04 17.42 -4.48
C VAL A 168 3.34 18.72 -4.06
N LYS A 169 3.83 19.84 -4.58
CA LYS A 169 3.28 21.18 -4.29
C LYS A 169 2.46 21.71 -5.47
N VAL A 170 1.33 22.34 -5.15
CA VAL A 170 0.53 23.20 -6.03
C VAL A 170 0.57 24.61 -5.42
N ASP A 171 -0.53 25.08 -4.83
CA ASP A 171 -0.54 26.26 -3.94
C ASP A 171 -0.10 25.88 -2.52
N SER A 172 -0.44 24.67 -2.10
CA SER A 172 0.01 23.98 -0.88
C SER A 172 0.42 22.54 -1.22
N TYR A 173 0.60 21.66 -0.24
CA TYR A 173 0.84 20.24 -0.55
C TYR A 173 -0.43 19.59 -1.14
N LEU A 174 -0.30 18.98 -2.31
CA LEU A 174 -1.37 18.32 -3.05
C LEU A 174 -2.10 17.26 -2.20
N ILE A 175 -1.39 16.59 -1.29
CA ILE A 175 -1.97 15.59 -0.40
C ILE A 175 -3.16 16.11 0.41
N TYR A 176 -3.14 17.37 0.86
CA TYR A 176 -4.25 17.95 1.63
C TYR A 176 -5.47 18.23 0.74
N ASP A 177 -5.26 18.67 -0.49
CA ASP A 177 -6.33 18.82 -1.48
C ASP A 177 -6.97 17.47 -1.81
N VAL A 178 -6.16 16.41 -1.93
CA VAL A 178 -6.62 15.03 -2.13
C VAL A 178 -7.42 14.53 -0.92
N PHE A 179 -6.95 14.77 0.30
CA PHE A 179 -7.70 14.41 1.52
C PHE A 179 -9.05 15.12 1.62
N ASN A 180 -9.09 16.43 1.35
CA ASN A 180 -10.33 17.19 1.31
C ASN A 180 -11.30 16.62 0.26
N PHE A 181 -10.79 16.24 -0.90
CA PHE A 181 -11.60 15.60 -1.92
C PHE A 181 -12.12 14.23 -1.47
N PHE A 182 -11.30 13.41 -0.81
CA PHE A 182 -11.75 12.13 -0.27
C PHE A 182 -12.83 12.29 0.80
N ILE A 183 -12.69 13.27 1.71
CA ILE A 183 -13.73 13.62 2.70
C ILE A 183 -15.03 14.02 1.99
N ARG A 184 -14.93 14.83 0.92
CA ARG A 184 -16.09 15.24 0.12
C ARG A 184 -16.81 14.02 -0.48
N LEU A 185 -16.06 13.05 -1.00
CA LEU A 185 -16.62 11.83 -1.59
C LEU A 185 -17.26 10.89 -0.57
N THR A 186 -16.63 10.72 0.60
CA THR A 186 -17.03 9.72 1.61
C THR A 186 -18.02 10.28 2.61
N LYS A 187 -17.67 11.35 3.33
CA LYS A 187 -18.42 11.84 4.49
C LYS A 187 -19.49 12.86 4.13
N GLU A 188 -19.20 13.76 3.20
CA GLU A 188 -20.14 14.85 2.90
C GLU A 188 -21.21 14.42 1.90
N LEU A 189 -20.81 13.68 0.87
CA LEU A 189 -21.72 13.25 -0.20
C LEU A 189 -22.12 11.77 -0.10
N HIS A 190 -21.34 10.96 0.61
CA HIS A 190 -21.56 9.51 0.72
C HIS A 190 -21.65 8.79 -0.63
N LEU A 191 -20.91 9.29 -1.62
CA LEU A 191 -21.01 8.80 -2.99
C LEU A 191 -20.05 7.66 -3.26
N CYS A 192 -18.86 7.63 -2.67
CA CYS A 192 -17.82 6.70 -3.08
C CYS A 192 -17.06 6.16 -1.88
N HIS A 193 -16.79 4.86 -1.90
CA HIS A 193 -15.83 4.26 -0.96
C HIS A 193 -14.42 4.63 -1.40
N VAL A 194 -13.60 5.13 -0.48
CA VAL A 194 -12.21 5.47 -0.76
C VAL A 194 -11.29 4.55 0.05
N PHE A 195 -10.35 3.91 -0.64
CA PHE A 195 -9.26 3.14 -0.04
C PHE A 195 -7.92 3.74 -0.45
N ALA A 196 -7.05 3.99 0.52
CA ALA A 196 -5.71 4.50 0.31
C ALA A 196 -4.68 3.51 0.88
N LEU A 197 -3.85 2.93 0.01
CA LEU A 197 -2.85 1.96 0.42
C LEU A 197 -1.49 2.64 0.62
N SER A 198 -0.73 2.19 1.61
CA SER A 198 0.67 2.57 1.76
C SER A 198 1.48 1.50 2.48
N SER A 199 2.74 1.33 2.08
CA SER A 199 3.73 0.55 2.84
C SER A 199 4.62 1.42 3.72
N ASP A 200 4.49 2.75 3.63
CA ASP A 200 5.28 3.71 4.39
C ASP A 200 4.58 4.00 5.72
N SER A 201 5.05 3.37 6.79
CA SER A 201 4.47 3.56 8.12
C SER A 201 4.66 4.97 8.67
N LEU A 202 5.74 5.68 8.31
CA LEU A 202 5.95 7.07 8.77
C LEU A 202 4.95 8.01 8.10
N PHE A 203 4.67 7.79 6.82
CA PHE A 203 3.60 8.51 6.13
C PHE A 203 2.25 8.26 6.81
N ILE A 204 1.92 7.00 7.10
CA ILE A 204 0.63 6.66 7.73
C ILE A 204 0.54 7.22 9.15
N GLU A 205 1.62 7.20 9.92
CA GLU A 205 1.70 7.83 11.25
C GLU A 205 1.48 9.34 11.17
N LYS A 206 2.11 10.02 10.20
CA LYS A 206 1.85 11.44 9.94
C LYS A 206 0.37 11.68 9.67
N VAL A 207 -0.22 10.91 8.74
CA VAL A 207 -1.64 10.97 8.37
C VAL A 207 -2.57 10.69 9.55
N TYR A 208 -2.21 9.74 10.42
CA TYR A 208 -2.94 9.41 11.64
C TYR A 208 -3.05 10.62 12.59
N ASN A 209 -1.98 11.42 12.66
CA ASN A 209 -1.90 12.60 13.51
C ASN A 209 -2.47 13.89 12.85
N GLU A 210 -2.93 13.83 11.59
CA GLU A 210 -3.49 14.99 10.91
C GLU A 210 -4.87 15.38 11.46
N ALA A 211 -4.97 16.58 12.04
CA ALA A 211 -6.20 17.08 12.66
C ALA A 211 -7.40 17.14 11.68
N ILE A 212 -7.14 17.41 10.39
CA ILE A 212 -8.19 17.44 9.36
C ILE A 212 -8.82 16.06 9.10
N LEU A 213 -8.10 14.99 9.41
CA LEU A 213 -8.48 13.60 9.20
C LEU A 213 -9.04 12.92 10.46
N LYS A 214 -8.90 13.55 11.63
CA LYS A 214 -9.43 13.04 12.90
C LYS A 214 -10.92 12.71 12.77
N ASP A 215 -11.30 11.49 13.18
CA ASP A 215 -12.66 10.93 13.08
C ASP A 215 -13.24 10.89 11.65
N ARG A 216 -12.38 10.88 10.64
CA ARG A 216 -12.75 10.76 9.21
C ARG A 216 -12.06 9.60 8.51
N CYS A 217 -11.26 8.83 9.25
CA CYS A 217 -10.42 7.78 8.73
C CYS A 217 -10.60 6.47 9.51
N ARG A 218 -10.34 5.36 8.81
CA ARG A 218 -10.18 4.02 9.37
C ARG A 218 -8.83 3.48 8.93
N TYR A 219 -8.14 2.76 9.80
CA TYR A 219 -6.83 2.15 9.54
C TYR A 219 -6.92 0.63 9.64
N LEU A 220 -6.63 -0.03 8.52
CA LEU A 220 -6.62 -1.48 8.35
C LEU A 220 -5.17 -1.94 8.20
N LEU A 221 -4.66 -2.66 9.20
CA LEU A 221 -3.32 -3.24 9.16
C LEU A 221 -3.36 -4.58 8.42
N ILE A 222 -2.59 -4.70 7.35
CA ILE A 222 -2.32 -5.95 6.64
C ILE A 222 -0.90 -6.38 6.94
N ASP A 223 -0.79 -7.21 7.97
CA ASP A 223 0.48 -7.69 8.50
C ASP A 223 0.97 -8.96 7.77
N ASN A 224 2.17 -9.43 8.11
CA ASN A 224 2.65 -10.76 7.73
C ASN A 224 1.68 -11.85 8.23
N PHE A 225 1.72 -13.03 7.60
CA PHE A 225 0.92 -14.16 8.08
C PHE A 225 1.30 -14.55 9.50
N ASP A 226 0.31 -15.00 10.27
CA ASP A 226 0.56 -15.62 11.57
C ASP A 226 1.16 -17.03 11.39
N GLU A 227 1.47 -17.67 12.52
CA GLU A 227 2.01 -19.02 12.59
C GLU A 227 1.17 -20.07 11.86
N GLU A 228 -0.15 -20.04 12.08
CA GLU A 228 -1.08 -21.04 11.56
C GLU A 228 -1.31 -20.86 10.06
N THR A 229 -1.50 -19.63 9.60
CA THR A 229 -1.62 -19.31 8.17
C THR A 229 -0.32 -19.63 7.43
N THR A 230 0.85 -19.33 8.02
CA THR A 230 2.15 -19.72 7.44
C THR A 230 2.26 -21.23 7.26
N LYS A 231 1.90 -22.00 8.30
CA LYS A 231 1.91 -23.46 8.27
C LYS A 231 0.98 -24.01 7.17
N LYS A 232 -0.25 -23.49 7.07
CA LYS A 232 -1.19 -23.88 6.02
C LYS A 232 -0.65 -23.56 4.62
N PHE A 233 0.00 -22.40 4.45
CA PHE A 233 0.57 -22.01 3.16
C PHE A 233 1.69 -22.97 2.72
N LEU A 234 2.65 -23.23 3.59
CA LEU A 234 3.77 -24.13 3.31
C LEU A 234 3.32 -25.57 3.05
N LYS A 235 2.33 -26.06 3.81
CA LYS A 235 1.72 -27.38 3.58
C LYS A 235 1.07 -27.48 2.19
N ARG A 236 0.35 -26.43 1.76
CA ARG A 236 -0.24 -26.37 0.40
C ARG A 236 0.84 -26.34 -0.70
N SER A 237 2.03 -25.85 -0.39
CA SER A 237 3.19 -25.82 -1.30
C SER A 237 4.09 -27.06 -1.23
N ASN A 238 3.62 -28.18 -0.66
CA ASN A 238 4.33 -29.47 -0.58
C ASN A 238 5.69 -29.42 0.15
N PHE A 239 5.79 -28.60 1.20
CA PHE A 239 6.96 -28.62 2.08
C PHE A 239 6.88 -29.79 3.07
N SER A 240 7.99 -30.47 3.33
CA SER A 240 8.10 -31.47 4.40
C SER A 240 7.94 -30.82 5.77
N ASP A 241 7.69 -31.60 6.82
CA ASP A 241 7.55 -31.07 8.18
C ASP A 241 8.83 -30.36 8.65
N ASP A 242 10.00 -30.89 8.31
CA ASP A 242 11.29 -30.27 8.62
C ASP A 242 11.49 -28.95 7.85
N GLU A 243 11.15 -28.90 6.55
CA GLU A 243 11.22 -27.67 5.76
C GLU A 243 10.24 -26.62 6.29
N GLN A 244 9.03 -27.04 6.66
CA GLN A 244 8.02 -26.16 7.26
C GLN A 244 8.54 -25.53 8.56
N GLU A 245 9.08 -26.34 9.46
CA GLU A 245 9.59 -25.89 10.75
C GLU A 245 10.78 -24.95 10.58
N ASN A 246 11.74 -25.30 9.72
CA ASN A 246 12.89 -24.44 9.45
C ASN A 246 12.48 -23.12 8.79
N THR A 247 11.53 -23.14 7.86
CA THR A 247 11.03 -21.91 7.22
C THR A 247 10.31 -21.03 8.23
N ARG A 248 9.41 -21.58 9.05
CA ARG A 248 8.71 -20.82 10.09
C ARG A 248 9.68 -20.19 11.08
N LYS A 249 10.64 -20.98 11.60
CA LYS A 249 11.62 -20.51 12.58
C LYS A 249 12.49 -19.39 12.04
N ASN A 250 12.93 -19.48 10.78
CA ASN A 250 13.93 -18.58 10.21
C ASN A 250 13.37 -17.41 9.38
N ILE A 251 12.17 -17.57 8.81
CA ILE A 251 11.62 -16.67 7.80
C ILE A 251 10.29 -16.06 8.25
N GLY A 252 9.51 -16.84 9.02
CA GLY A 252 8.18 -16.45 9.49
C GLY A 252 7.17 -16.26 8.35
N GLY A 253 6.14 -15.44 8.60
CA GLY A 253 4.97 -15.36 7.73
C GLY A 253 5.00 -14.30 6.63
N LYS A 254 6.15 -13.72 6.29
CA LYS A 254 6.20 -12.64 5.29
C LYS A 254 5.93 -13.20 3.88
N PRO A 255 4.81 -12.85 3.20
CA PRO A 255 4.39 -13.52 1.98
C PRO A 255 5.44 -13.52 0.87
N ALA A 256 6.11 -12.40 0.62
CA ALA A 256 7.16 -12.37 -0.42
C ALA A 256 8.38 -13.24 -0.10
N HIS A 257 8.72 -13.40 1.18
CA HIS A 257 9.80 -14.31 1.58
C HIS A 257 9.38 -15.77 1.35
N LEU A 258 8.15 -16.12 1.74
CA LEU A 258 7.60 -17.46 1.52
C LEU A 258 7.52 -17.79 0.03
N ILE A 259 7.03 -16.87 -0.80
CA ILE A 259 7.00 -17.01 -2.27
C ILE A 259 8.40 -17.26 -2.84
N ARG A 260 9.42 -16.53 -2.37
CA ARG A 260 10.80 -16.74 -2.81
C ARG A 260 11.31 -18.16 -2.51
N ILE A 261 10.99 -18.69 -1.33
CA ILE A 261 11.42 -20.03 -0.92
C ILE A 261 10.65 -21.10 -1.69
N ILE A 262 9.34 -20.90 -1.89
CA ILE A 262 8.51 -21.79 -2.72
C ILE A 262 9.06 -21.84 -4.16
N ASP A 263 9.39 -20.69 -4.74
CA ASP A 263 9.98 -20.63 -6.08
C ASP A 263 11.37 -21.30 -6.13
N ALA A 264 12.21 -21.12 -5.10
CA ALA A 264 13.49 -21.81 -5.01
C ALA A 264 13.32 -23.35 -4.98
N LYS A 265 12.39 -23.85 -4.15
CA LYS A 265 12.03 -25.27 -4.08
C LYS A 265 11.50 -25.79 -5.43
N ASN A 266 10.61 -25.04 -6.08
CA ASN A 266 10.06 -25.37 -7.40
C ASN A 266 11.11 -25.35 -8.52
N ARG A 267 12.28 -24.78 -8.28
CA ARG A 267 13.47 -24.85 -9.15
C ARG A 267 14.44 -25.97 -8.76
N GLY A 268 14.08 -26.81 -7.79
CA GLY A 268 14.89 -27.93 -7.32
C GLY A 268 16.03 -27.52 -6.39
N LYS A 269 16.00 -26.31 -5.82
CA LYS A 269 16.97 -25.89 -4.80
C LYS A 269 16.58 -26.44 -3.43
N GLU A 270 17.59 -26.67 -2.60
CA GLU A 270 17.42 -26.99 -1.18
C GLU A 270 16.85 -25.78 -0.41
N VAL A 271 15.75 -25.98 0.30
CA VAL A 271 15.08 -24.94 1.10
C VAL A 271 16.03 -24.33 2.14
N MET A 272 16.83 -25.16 2.81
CA MET A 272 17.76 -24.71 3.84
C MET A 272 18.85 -23.80 3.30
N ASP A 273 19.34 -24.05 2.09
CA ASP A 273 20.36 -23.22 1.47
C ASP A 273 19.78 -21.85 1.07
N GLU A 274 18.56 -21.80 0.54
CA GLU A 274 17.89 -20.52 0.25
C GLU A 274 17.62 -19.72 1.54
N ILE A 275 17.22 -20.38 2.64
CA ILE A 275 17.06 -19.73 3.96
C ILE A 275 18.39 -19.10 4.43
N LYS A 276 19.49 -19.84 4.38
CA LYS A 276 20.82 -19.34 4.76
C LYS A 276 21.22 -18.14 3.89
N MET A 277 21.05 -18.24 2.58
CA MET A 277 21.33 -17.14 1.66
C MET A 277 20.51 -15.88 1.97
N MET A 278 19.24 -16.04 2.34
CA MET A 278 18.38 -14.92 2.75
C MET A 278 18.85 -14.28 4.06
N LEU A 279 19.20 -15.08 5.06
CA LEU A 279 19.76 -14.60 6.34
C LEU A 279 21.07 -13.86 6.14
N GLU A 280 22.01 -14.43 5.39
CA GLU A 280 23.31 -13.82 5.09
C GLU A 280 23.17 -12.50 4.32
N SER A 281 22.32 -12.47 3.29
CA SER A 281 22.04 -11.26 2.53
C SER A 281 21.46 -10.17 3.44
N ARG A 282 20.48 -10.52 4.28
CA ARG A 282 19.85 -9.55 5.15
C ARG A 282 20.79 -9.05 6.24
N LYS A 283 21.61 -9.93 6.80
CA LYS A 283 22.67 -9.59 7.75
C LYS A 283 23.65 -8.60 7.18
N LYS A 284 24.09 -8.81 5.94
CA LYS A 284 24.97 -7.88 5.23
C LYS A 284 24.32 -6.51 5.07
N GLU A 285 23.05 -6.45 4.69
CA GLU A 285 22.31 -5.18 4.53
C GLU A 285 22.21 -4.38 5.84
N ILE A 286 21.82 -5.04 6.95
CA ILE A 286 21.69 -4.37 8.25
C ILE A 286 23.08 -3.95 8.77
N ASN A 287 24.09 -4.82 8.67
CA ASN A 287 25.47 -4.47 9.04
C ASN A 287 26.02 -3.31 8.21
N ASP A 288 25.77 -3.28 6.90
CA ASP A 288 26.18 -2.17 6.05
C ASP A 288 25.50 -0.87 6.44
N THR A 289 24.22 -0.91 6.82
CA THR A 289 23.47 0.25 7.32
C THR A 289 24.11 0.79 8.61
N LEU A 290 24.32 -0.08 9.61
CA LEU A 290 24.95 0.29 10.88
C LEU A 290 26.39 0.77 10.72
N ARG A 291 27.18 0.13 9.84
CA ARG A 291 28.57 0.52 9.54
C ARG A 291 28.63 1.90 8.89
N LYS A 292 27.73 2.18 7.94
CA LYS A 292 27.64 3.51 7.30
C LYS A 292 27.29 4.58 8.33
N LEU A 293 26.30 4.32 9.19
CA LEU A 293 25.94 5.22 10.28
C LEU A 293 27.13 5.50 11.21
N LYS A 294 27.84 4.45 11.66
CA LYS A 294 29.00 4.59 12.54
C LYS A 294 30.14 5.39 11.92
N ARG A 295 30.41 5.18 10.63
CA ARG A 295 31.58 5.74 9.95
C ARG A 295 31.34 7.15 9.40
N PHE A 296 30.16 7.40 8.86
CA PHE A 296 29.85 8.62 8.11
C PHE A 296 28.77 9.48 8.80
N GLY A 297 28.07 8.94 9.79
CA GLY A 297 26.88 9.56 10.35
C GLY A 297 25.68 9.47 9.41
N SER A 298 24.55 9.98 9.88
CA SER A 298 23.36 10.21 9.07
C SER A 298 22.55 11.35 9.69
N GLU A 299 21.72 11.99 8.88
CA GLU A 299 20.81 13.04 9.32
C GLU A 299 19.41 12.73 8.79
N ILE A 300 18.40 12.98 9.62
CA ILE A 300 16.99 12.94 9.21
C ILE A 300 16.39 14.32 9.44
N THR A 301 15.45 14.70 8.59
CA THR A 301 14.66 15.92 8.78
C THR A 301 13.35 15.58 9.48
N TYR A 302 13.05 16.29 10.56
CA TYR A 302 11.78 16.25 11.26
C TYR A 302 11.28 17.68 11.47
N ASN A 303 10.07 18.00 11.02
CA ASN A 303 9.51 19.36 11.02
C ASN A 303 10.48 20.42 10.46
N GLU A 304 11.07 20.14 9.29
CA GLU A 304 12.03 21.02 8.61
C GLU A 304 13.37 21.26 9.36
N VAL A 305 13.57 20.61 10.51
CA VAL A 305 14.80 20.68 11.29
C VAL A 305 15.62 19.40 11.07
N PRO A 306 16.92 19.51 10.72
CA PRO A 306 17.80 18.35 10.61
C PRO A 306 18.26 17.89 12.01
N TYR A 307 18.20 16.57 12.24
CA TYR A 307 18.70 15.91 13.44
C TYR A 307 19.74 14.86 13.06
N LYS A 308 20.84 14.83 13.80
CA LYS A 308 21.86 13.78 13.66
C LYS A 308 21.35 12.49 14.27
N VAL A 309 21.58 11.40 13.57
CA VAL A 309 21.29 10.04 14.04
C VAL A 309 22.50 9.54 14.84
N ASP A 310 22.31 9.23 16.11
CA ASP A 310 23.36 8.64 16.94
C ASP A 310 23.45 7.12 16.72
N TYR A 311 24.68 6.63 16.53
CA TYR A 311 24.92 5.20 16.30
C TYR A 311 24.63 4.34 17.53
N ASN A 312 24.98 4.82 18.73
CA ASN A 312 24.77 4.07 19.97
C ASN A 312 23.28 4.00 20.30
N ASP A 313 22.52 5.07 20.01
CA ASP A 313 21.06 5.07 20.20
C ASP A 313 20.34 4.17 19.19
N ALA A 314 20.82 4.11 17.94
CA ALA A 314 20.35 3.12 16.98
C ALA A 314 20.64 1.68 17.44
N LEU A 315 21.84 1.43 17.97
CA LEU A 315 22.22 0.11 18.46
C LEU A 315 21.46 -0.28 19.74
N SER A 316 21.25 0.65 20.67
CA SER A 316 20.47 0.42 21.90
C SER A 316 19.03 0.08 21.57
N THR A 317 18.44 0.77 20.59
CA THR A 317 17.11 0.44 20.05
C THR A 317 17.08 -0.99 19.50
N LEU A 318 18.06 -1.40 18.68
CA LEU A 318 18.09 -2.76 18.15
C LEU A 318 18.26 -3.82 19.25
N LYS A 319 19.01 -3.51 20.31
CA LYS A 319 19.17 -4.39 21.49
C LYS A 319 17.84 -4.70 22.17
N MET A 320 16.86 -3.79 22.13
CA MET A 320 15.53 -4.02 22.69
C MET A 320 14.82 -5.21 22.03
N PHE A 321 15.10 -5.48 20.74
CA PHE A 321 14.57 -6.62 19.98
C PHE A 321 15.38 -7.92 20.15
N GLY A 322 16.42 -7.90 21.00
CA GLY A 322 17.19 -9.09 21.36
C GLY A 322 16.31 -10.19 21.97
N GLU A 323 15.32 -9.79 22.77
CA GLU A 323 14.41 -10.69 23.49
C GLU A 323 12.93 -10.42 23.18
N ARG A 324 12.61 -9.21 22.68
CA ARG A 324 11.24 -8.81 22.34
C ARG A 324 11.00 -8.86 20.84
N ASP A 325 9.78 -9.19 20.43
CA ASP A 325 9.37 -9.11 19.02
C ASP A 325 8.79 -7.72 18.67
N GLU A 326 8.27 -7.01 19.68
CA GLU A 326 7.61 -5.70 19.58
C GLU A 326 7.95 -4.85 20.81
N ILE A 327 7.97 -3.52 20.63
CA ILE A 327 8.16 -2.53 21.71
C ILE A 327 7.13 -1.42 21.54
N SER A 328 6.83 -0.68 22.60
CA SER A 328 5.96 0.48 22.50
C SER A 328 6.68 1.65 21.79
N ALA A 329 5.92 2.46 21.04
CA ALA A 329 6.46 3.57 20.25
C ALA A 329 7.06 4.70 21.10
N ASP A 330 6.68 4.80 22.38
CA ASP A 330 7.23 5.75 23.35
C ASP A 330 8.58 5.31 23.93
N GLU A 331 8.98 4.04 23.76
CA GLU A 331 10.27 3.53 24.26
C GLU A 331 11.46 3.89 23.34
N ILE A 332 11.20 4.46 22.16
CA ILE A 332 12.21 4.75 21.13
C ILE A 332 12.23 6.25 20.83
N ASP A 333 13.44 6.80 20.66
CA ASP A 333 13.62 8.16 20.19
C ASP A 333 13.08 8.33 18.74
N GLU A 334 12.40 9.45 18.49
CA GLU A 334 11.74 9.74 17.22
C GLU A 334 12.73 9.79 16.04
N VAL A 335 13.92 10.33 16.23
CA VAL A 335 14.98 10.42 15.22
C VAL A 335 15.46 9.01 14.83
N ILE A 336 15.68 8.15 15.84
CA ILE A 336 16.09 6.76 15.62
C ILE A 336 14.99 5.94 14.97
N LYS A 337 13.73 6.11 15.40
CA LYS A 337 12.56 5.47 14.79
C LYS A 337 12.48 5.80 13.30
N ILE A 338 12.51 7.10 12.96
CA ILE A 338 12.44 7.57 11.57
C ILE A 338 13.59 6.98 10.74
N TYR A 339 14.82 7.01 11.28
CA TYR A 339 15.98 6.48 10.58
C TYR A 339 15.85 4.98 10.29
N LEU A 340 15.53 4.17 11.29
CA LEU A 340 15.46 2.71 11.13
C LEU A 340 14.26 2.26 10.28
N VAL A 341 13.13 2.97 10.34
CA VAL A 341 11.99 2.72 9.45
C VAL A 341 12.33 3.07 8.00
N LYS A 342 12.96 4.23 7.74
CA LYS A 342 13.40 4.62 6.38
C LYS A 342 14.40 3.64 5.77
N ASN A 343 15.21 2.98 6.59
CA ASN A 343 16.14 1.93 6.16
C ASN A 343 15.49 0.53 6.10
N ASN A 344 14.16 0.44 6.21
CA ASN A 344 13.39 -0.80 6.19
C ASN A 344 13.89 -1.83 7.22
N VAL A 345 14.33 -1.39 8.40
CA VAL A 345 14.67 -2.28 9.53
C VAL A 345 13.44 -2.44 10.42
N LEU A 346 12.85 -1.31 10.80
CA LEU A 346 11.65 -1.26 11.63
C LEU A 346 10.39 -0.99 10.79
N PHE A 347 9.26 -1.32 11.37
CA PHE A 347 7.91 -0.96 10.94
C PHE A 347 7.18 -0.34 12.13
N ALA A 348 6.55 0.82 11.90
CA ALA A 348 5.77 1.51 12.92
C ALA A 348 4.28 1.24 12.73
N ASP A 349 3.63 0.67 13.73
CA ASP A 349 2.19 0.50 13.76
C ASP A 349 1.54 1.65 14.54
N CYS A 350 1.12 2.68 13.81
CA CYS A 350 0.53 3.88 14.41
C CYS A 350 -0.81 3.60 15.13
N LYS A 351 -1.55 2.55 14.74
CA LYS A 351 -2.87 2.26 15.32
C LYS A 351 -2.73 1.65 16.71
N ASN A 352 -1.74 0.77 16.87
CA ASN A 352 -1.49 0.06 18.12
C ASN A 352 -0.37 0.72 18.95
N GLU A 353 0.24 1.79 18.42
CA GLU A 353 1.39 2.49 19.04
C GLU A 353 2.57 1.55 19.31
N MET A 354 2.81 0.61 18.40
CA MET A 354 3.85 -0.42 18.52
C MET A 354 4.90 -0.29 17.42
N ILE A 355 6.15 -0.63 17.75
CA ILE A 355 7.27 -0.73 16.82
C ILE A 355 7.75 -2.18 16.80
N LYS A 356 8.00 -2.69 15.59
CA LYS A 356 8.55 -4.02 15.40
C LYS A 356 9.53 -4.07 14.24
N LEU A 357 10.26 -5.16 14.14
CA LEU A 357 11.08 -5.45 12.97
C LEU A 357 10.19 -5.81 11.77
N GLN A 358 10.65 -5.50 10.55
CA GLN A 358 9.88 -5.67 9.32
C GLN A 358 9.41 -7.12 9.04
N SER A 359 10.11 -8.11 9.62
CA SER A 359 9.77 -9.53 9.50
C SER A 359 10.50 -10.39 10.53
N LYS A 360 10.17 -11.69 10.59
CA LYS A 360 10.90 -12.65 11.42
C LYS A 360 12.36 -12.83 10.96
N LEU A 361 12.61 -12.77 9.65
CA LEU A 361 13.97 -12.75 9.09
C LEU A 361 14.80 -11.61 9.70
N ASP A 362 14.23 -10.40 9.75
CA ASP A 362 14.86 -9.23 10.37
C ASP A 362 15.16 -9.46 11.87
N SER A 363 14.20 -10.04 12.61
CA SER A 363 14.36 -10.39 14.03
C SER A 363 15.58 -11.28 14.28
N ILE A 364 15.71 -12.35 13.50
CA ILE A 364 16.80 -13.31 13.67
C ILE A 364 18.13 -12.67 13.27
N THR A 365 18.15 -11.98 12.14
CA THR A 365 19.34 -11.27 11.68
C THR A 365 19.84 -10.25 12.70
N VAL A 366 18.95 -9.43 13.28
CA VAL A 366 19.33 -8.46 14.32
C VAL A 366 19.90 -9.19 15.53
N ARG A 367 19.25 -10.25 16.01
CA ARG A 367 19.74 -11.06 17.14
C ARG A 367 21.10 -11.70 16.88
N GLU A 368 21.39 -12.10 15.65
CA GLU A 368 22.71 -12.60 15.27
C GLU A 368 23.77 -11.50 15.28
N ILE A 369 23.47 -10.33 14.69
CA ILE A 369 24.38 -9.17 14.69
C ILE A 369 24.73 -8.76 16.12
N LEU A 370 23.74 -8.74 17.02
CA LEU A 370 23.93 -8.36 18.42
C LEU A 370 24.81 -9.33 19.21
N LYS A 371 25.00 -10.57 18.74
CA LYS A 371 25.93 -11.54 19.36
C LYS A 371 27.39 -11.32 18.93
N GLU A 372 27.61 -10.59 17.84
CA GLU A 372 28.92 -10.33 17.26
C GLU A 372 29.53 -8.99 17.71
N ILE A 373 28.73 -8.15 18.39
CA ILE A 373 29.09 -6.83 18.92
C ILE A 373 29.17 -6.93 20.45
#